data_AF-V7HUI3-F1
#
_entry.id   AF-V7HUI3-F1
#
_cell.length_a   1.000
_cell.length_b   1.000
_cell.length_c   1.000
_cell.angle_alpha   90.00
_cell.angle_beta   90.00
_cell.angle_gamma   90.00
#
_symmetry.space_group_name_H-M   'P 1'
#
loop_
_entity.id
_entity.type
_entity.pdbx_description
1 polymer ?
#
loop_
_entity_poly.entity_id
_entity_poly.type
_entity_poly.pdbx_seq_one_letter_code
_entity_poly.pdbx_strand_id
1 'polypeptide(L)'
;MRPNAMSESEMEDFKSDVVNWLMPGIERYLVDSADPYYYFIAEVQDEPEWTEGDGYGTLKVKFTCYPYKIKSDDEFDDVWDSFDFDNDIAQELNFAVKGESKIRVYNASSTSIYPQFELSSTMDITIDGHQVTYGVGRHNDKLLKFAMGWNDIAVKGNGSVKVHFHKEVL
;
A
#
# COMPACT_ATOMS: atom_id res chain seq x y z
N MET A 1 -31.44 33.71 -10.60
CA MET A 1 -30.20 33.28 -9.90
C MET A 1 -29.94 31.86 -10.33
N ARG A 2 -28.76 31.55 -10.88
CA ARG A 2 -28.39 30.15 -11.15
C ARG A 2 -28.24 29.45 -9.79
N PRO A 3 -28.81 28.25 -9.59
CA PRO A 3 -28.72 27.58 -8.31
C PRO A 3 -27.25 27.34 -7.92
N ASN A 4 -26.91 27.60 -6.65
CA ASN A 4 -25.58 27.45 -6.06
C ASN A 4 -24.47 28.36 -6.61
N ALA A 5 -24.81 29.44 -7.32
CA ALA A 5 -23.81 30.45 -7.70
C ALA A 5 -23.30 31.21 -6.47
N MET A 6 -21.98 31.17 -6.24
CA MET A 6 -21.30 31.85 -5.14
C MET A 6 -20.79 33.23 -5.58
N SER A 7 -20.63 34.13 -4.62
CA SER A 7 -19.88 35.38 -4.84
C SER A 7 -18.38 35.10 -4.97
N GLU A 8 -17.63 36.03 -5.59
CA GLU A 8 -16.17 35.93 -5.73
C GLU A 8 -15.46 35.73 -4.38
N SER A 9 -15.89 36.47 -3.35
CA SER A 9 -15.32 36.33 -1.99
C SER A 9 -15.54 34.94 -1.40
N GLU A 10 -16.76 34.39 -1.53
CA GLU A 10 -17.07 33.06 -1.01
C GLU A 10 -16.28 31.97 -1.75
N MET A 11 -16.02 32.15 -3.05
CA MET A 11 -15.21 31.22 -3.84
C MET A 11 -13.75 31.23 -3.41
N GLU A 12 -13.17 32.39 -3.13
CA GLU A 12 -11.76 32.48 -2.68
C GLU A 12 -11.58 31.91 -1.27
N ASP A 13 -12.55 32.12 -0.36
CA ASP A 13 -12.55 31.52 0.97
C ASP A 13 -12.62 29.99 0.87
N PHE A 14 -13.55 29.46 0.08
CA PHE A 14 -13.70 28.01 -0.12
C PHE A 14 -12.45 27.38 -0.77
N LYS A 15 -11.88 28.03 -1.79
CA LYS A 15 -10.63 27.61 -2.41
C LYS A 15 -9.51 27.54 -1.38
N SER A 16 -9.36 28.57 -0.55
CA SER A 16 -8.32 28.62 0.49
C SER A 16 -8.45 27.46 1.48
N ASP A 17 -9.67 27.14 1.92
CA ASP A 17 -9.93 26.01 2.81
C ASP A 17 -9.56 24.67 2.17
N VAL A 18 -9.95 24.46 0.91
CA VAL A 18 -9.65 23.22 0.17
C VAL A 18 -8.15 23.07 -0.07
N VAL A 19 -7.46 24.14 -0.50
CA VAL A 19 -6.01 24.12 -0.74
C VAL A 19 -5.23 23.86 0.55
N ASN A 20 -5.61 24.50 1.66
CA ASN A 20 -5.01 24.25 2.98
C ASN A 20 -5.18 22.81 3.45
N TRP A 21 -6.33 22.19 3.15
CA TRP A 21 -6.58 20.79 3.47
C TRP A 21 -5.76 19.82 2.60
N LEU A 22 -5.56 20.17 1.32
CA LEU A 22 -4.86 19.36 0.32
C LEU A 22 -3.32 19.46 0.36
N MET A 23 -2.77 20.60 0.80
CA MET A 23 -1.33 20.88 0.75
C MET A 23 -0.65 20.97 2.14
N PRO A 24 -0.79 19.96 3.03
CA PRO A 24 -0.04 19.93 4.28
C PRO A 24 1.45 19.54 4.09
N GLY A 25 1.87 19.17 2.88
CA GLY A 25 3.23 18.71 2.56
C GLY A 25 3.56 17.33 3.11
N ILE A 26 2.55 16.45 3.23
CA ILE A 26 2.72 15.06 3.65
C ILE A 26 1.99 14.13 2.69
N GLU A 27 2.54 12.93 2.51
CA GLU A 27 1.90 11.83 1.81
C GLU A 27 0.64 11.36 2.55
N ARG A 28 -0.41 11.07 1.78
CA ARG A 28 -1.69 10.54 2.27
C ARG A 28 -2.21 9.46 1.32
N TYR A 29 -3.19 8.72 1.81
CA TYR A 29 -3.94 7.79 0.95
C TYR A 29 -4.91 8.56 0.06
N LEU A 30 -4.78 8.34 -1.24
CA LEU A 30 -5.73 8.77 -2.27
C LEU A 30 -6.51 7.54 -2.71
N VAL A 31 -7.81 7.53 -2.40
CA VAL A 31 -8.72 6.43 -2.66
C VAL A 31 -9.74 6.87 -3.71
N ASP A 32 -9.91 6.06 -4.75
CA ASP A 32 -10.98 6.24 -5.73
C ASP A 32 -12.15 5.32 -5.39
N SER A 33 -13.36 5.89 -5.33
CA SER A 33 -14.58 5.10 -5.14
C SER A 33 -14.87 4.12 -6.28
N ALA A 34 -14.31 4.33 -7.47
CA ALA A 34 -14.40 3.40 -8.59
C ALA A 34 -13.47 2.18 -8.44
N ASP A 35 -12.41 2.29 -7.64
CA ASP A 35 -11.46 1.21 -7.33
C ASP A 35 -11.24 1.11 -5.80
N PRO A 36 -12.26 0.68 -5.03
CA PRO A 36 -12.28 0.82 -3.57
C PRO A 36 -11.28 -0.10 -2.84
N TYR A 37 -10.75 -1.11 -3.52
CA TYR A 37 -9.81 -2.09 -2.95
C TYR A 37 -8.35 -1.67 -3.10
N TYR A 38 -8.08 -0.55 -3.78
CA TYR A 38 -6.73 -0.03 -3.96
C TYR A 38 -6.66 1.44 -3.52
N TYR A 39 -5.46 1.84 -3.11
CA TYR A 39 -5.16 3.23 -2.80
C TYR A 39 -3.80 3.63 -3.37
N PHE A 40 -3.64 4.93 -3.64
CA PHE A 40 -2.35 5.52 -3.95
C PHE A 40 -1.78 6.22 -2.73
N ILE A 41 -0.46 6.17 -2.55
CA ILE A 41 0.23 7.07 -1.64
C ILE A 41 0.59 8.32 -2.44
N ALA A 42 0.02 9.46 -2.07
CA ALA A 42 0.10 10.67 -2.86
C ALA A 42 0.21 11.94 -2.00
N GLU A 43 0.83 12.96 -2.56
CA GLU A 43 0.86 14.31 -2.01
C GLU A 43 0.67 15.36 -3.10
N VAL A 44 0.28 16.56 -2.69
CA VAL A 44 0.17 17.72 -3.58
C VAL A 44 1.40 18.59 -3.36
N GLN A 45 2.29 18.63 -4.35
CA GLN A 45 3.52 19.44 -4.32
C GLN A 45 3.37 20.73 -5.14
N ASP A 46 2.70 20.64 -6.28
CA ASP A 46 2.47 21.76 -7.19
C ASP A 46 1.22 22.55 -6.78
N GLU A 47 1.22 23.86 -7.00
CA GLU A 47 0.04 24.71 -6.79
C GLU A 47 -1.12 24.25 -7.70
N PRO A 48 -2.33 24.01 -7.15
CA PRO A 48 -3.50 23.66 -7.96
C PRO A 48 -3.89 24.75 -8.97
N GLU A 49 -4.32 24.34 -10.16
CA GLU A 49 -4.84 25.27 -11.17
C GLU A 49 -6.29 25.67 -10.79
N TRP A 50 -6.59 26.96 -10.75
CA TRP A 50 -7.91 27.51 -10.46
C TRP A 50 -8.48 28.29 -11.64
N THR A 51 -9.74 28.03 -11.98
CA THR A 51 -10.50 28.82 -12.95
C THR A 51 -11.91 29.08 -12.42
N GLU A 52 -12.44 30.27 -12.63
CA GLU A 52 -13.77 30.67 -12.15
C GLU A 52 -14.57 31.41 -13.22
N GLY A 53 -15.89 31.31 -13.15
CA GLY A 53 -16.81 31.99 -14.04
C GLY A 53 -18.27 31.68 -13.72
N ASP A 54 -19.14 32.67 -13.94
CA ASP A 54 -20.59 32.54 -13.74
C ASP A 54 -21.02 32.04 -12.32
N GLY A 55 -20.21 32.33 -11.30
CA GLY A 55 -20.47 31.90 -9.90
C GLY A 55 -20.07 30.46 -9.59
N TYR A 56 -19.25 29.83 -10.44
CA TYR A 56 -18.67 28.50 -10.25
C TYR A 56 -17.14 28.56 -10.37
N GLY A 57 -16.46 27.69 -9.64
CA GLY A 57 -15.01 27.51 -9.71
C GLY A 57 -14.64 26.06 -10.03
N THR A 58 -13.55 25.87 -10.76
CA THR A 58 -12.94 24.58 -11.06
C THR A 58 -11.52 24.58 -10.50
N LEU A 59 -11.27 23.67 -9.56
CA LEU A 59 -9.96 23.39 -9.01
C LEU A 59 -9.42 22.11 -9.64
N LYS A 60 -8.25 22.20 -10.27
CA LYS A 60 -7.57 21.04 -10.84
C LYS A 60 -6.29 20.80 -10.06
N VAL A 61 -6.22 19.64 -9.43
CA VAL A 61 -5.14 19.25 -8.52
C VAL A 61 -4.31 18.16 -9.20
N LYS A 62 -3.00 18.33 -9.17
CA LYS A 62 -2.06 17.31 -9.65
C LYS A 62 -1.39 16.67 -8.43
N PHE A 63 -1.55 15.36 -8.33
CA PHE A 63 -0.95 14.57 -7.27
C PHE A 63 0.39 13.97 -7.74
N THR A 64 1.40 14.09 -6.91
CA THR A 64 2.64 13.32 -7.03
C THR A 64 2.44 12.04 -6.23
N CYS A 65 2.50 10.89 -6.91
CA CYS A 65 2.16 9.60 -6.31
C CYS A 65 3.36 8.65 -6.30
N TYR A 66 3.39 7.75 -5.31
CA TYR A 66 4.11 6.48 -5.43
C TYR A 66 3.62 5.76 -6.70
N PRO A 67 4.53 5.21 -7.53
CA PRO A 67 4.19 4.73 -8.89
C PRO A 67 3.25 3.53 -8.96
N TYR A 68 2.94 2.88 -7.83
CA TYR A 68 2.05 1.73 -7.77
C TYR A 68 0.86 2.02 -6.88
N LYS A 69 -0.32 1.53 -7.27
CA LYS A 69 -1.46 1.41 -6.36
C LYS A 69 -1.28 0.18 -5.47
N ILE A 70 -1.68 0.32 -4.22
CA ILE A 70 -1.47 -0.67 -3.16
C ILE A 70 -2.83 -1.26 -2.80
N LYS A 71 -2.94 -2.59 -2.80
CA LYS A 71 -4.16 -3.28 -2.35
C LYS A 71 -4.38 -3.02 -0.86
N SER A 72 -5.60 -2.64 -0.49
CA SER A 72 -5.98 -2.30 0.88
C SER A 72 -5.86 -3.50 1.82
N ASP A 73 -6.23 -4.68 1.34
CA ASP A 73 -6.18 -5.91 2.12
C ASP A 73 -4.74 -6.46 2.17
N ASP A 74 -4.38 -7.04 3.31
CA ASP A 74 -3.13 -7.82 3.47
C ASP A 74 -3.33 -9.18 2.80
N GLU A 75 -2.35 -9.62 2.00
CA GLU A 75 -2.40 -10.94 1.35
C GLU A 75 -2.47 -12.09 2.37
N PHE A 76 -2.08 -11.84 3.63
CA PHE A 76 -2.28 -12.78 4.74
C PHE A 76 -3.75 -13.07 5.08
N ASP A 77 -4.66 -12.11 4.89
CA ASP A 77 -6.02 -12.17 5.43
C ASP A 77 -7.00 -13.01 4.58
N ASP A 78 -6.58 -13.44 3.38
CA ASP A 78 -7.38 -14.25 2.42
C ASP A 78 -8.81 -13.70 2.20
N VAL A 79 -8.90 -12.39 1.96
CA VAL A 79 -10.16 -11.67 1.75
C VAL A 79 -10.75 -11.99 0.37
N TRP A 80 -11.89 -12.68 0.36
CA TRP A 80 -12.54 -13.12 -0.87
C TRP A 80 -13.25 -12.03 -1.66
N ASP A 81 -13.78 -11.00 -1.00
CA ASP A 81 -14.59 -9.96 -1.67
C ASP A 81 -13.77 -9.10 -2.65
N SER A 82 -12.47 -8.92 -2.38
CA SER A 82 -11.53 -8.16 -3.21
C SER A 82 -10.64 -9.05 -4.08
N PHE A 83 -10.86 -10.38 -4.07
CA PHE A 83 -10.02 -11.34 -4.76
C PHE A 83 -10.23 -11.31 -6.28
N ASP A 84 -9.13 -11.11 -7.01
CA ASP A 84 -9.10 -11.15 -8.47
C ASP A 84 -8.60 -12.51 -8.98
N PHE A 85 -9.49 -13.31 -9.58
CA PHE A 85 -9.15 -14.64 -10.08
C PHE A 85 -8.08 -14.68 -11.17
N ASP A 86 -7.88 -13.58 -11.90
CA ASP A 86 -6.89 -13.53 -12.98
C ASP A 86 -5.51 -13.10 -12.46
N ASN A 87 -5.47 -12.31 -11.38
CA ASN A 87 -4.25 -11.64 -10.94
C ASN A 87 -3.80 -11.97 -9.51
N ASP A 88 -4.65 -12.56 -8.67
CA ASP A 88 -4.35 -12.89 -7.28
C ASP A 88 -4.01 -14.38 -7.10
N ILE A 89 -3.38 -14.69 -5.96
CA ILE A 89 -3.03 -16.07 -5.60
C ILE A 89 -3.50 -16.35 -4.17
N ALA A 90 -4.40 -17.32 -4.05
CA ALA A 90 -4.69 -17.95 -2.76
C ALA A 90 -3.51 -18.83 -2.36
N GLN A 91 -2.84 -18.48 -1.27
CA GLN A 91 -1.67 -19.20 -0.74
C GLN A 91 -1.64 -19.16 0.79
N GLU A 92 -1.05 -20.20 1.39
CA GLU A 92 -0.77 -20.21 2.83
C GLU A 92 0.35 -19.23 3.14
N LEU A 93 0.14 -18.34 4.11
CA LEU A 93 1.14 -17.39 4.58
C LEU A 93 1.44 -17.55 6.08
N ASN A 94 0.91 -18.60 6.73
CA ASN A 94 1.24 -19.01 8.09
C ASN A 94 1.94 -20.37 8.10
N PHE A 95 3.21 -20.38 8.52
CA PHE A 95 4.05 -21.57 8.45
C PHE A 95 4.52 -22.02 9.83
N ALA A 96 4.38 -23.31 10.13
CA ALA A 96 5.01 -23.92 11.30
C ALA A 96 6.44 -24.38 10.95
N VAL A 97 7.42 -23.96 11.76
CA VAL A 97 8.84 -24.22 11.56
C VAL A 97 9.37 -25.14 12.65
N LYS A 98 10.08 -26.20 12.26
CA LYS A 98 10.72 -27.17 13.18
C LYS A 98 12.16 -27.43 12.74
N GLY A 99 13.11 -26.77 13.39
CA GLY A 99 14.53 -26.82 13.06
C GLY A 99 14.85 -25.97 11.83
N GLU A 100 14.54 -26.48 10.64
CA GLU A 100 14.75 -25.81 9.36
C GLU A 100 13.58 -26.11 8.43
N SER A 101 13.09 -25.09 7.72
CA SER A 101 11.97 -25.21 6.78
C SER A 101 12.24 -24.36 5.56
N LYS A 102 11.88 -24.88 4.39
CA LYS A 102 11.87 -24.14 3.12
C LYS A 102 10.43 -23.87 2.76
N ILE A 103 10.05 -22.59 2.72
CA ILE A 103 8.72 -22.13 2.34
C ILE A 103 8.83 -21.38 1.02
N ARG A 104 7.73 -21.31 0.28
CA ARG A 104 7.67 -20.64 -1.02
C ARG A 104 6.48 -19.72 -1.06
N VAL A 105 6.71 -18.45 -1.34
CA VAL A 105 5.68 -17.41 -1.39
C VAL A 105 5.69 -16.76 -2.76
N TYR A 106 4.52 -16.55 -3.34
CA TYR A 106 4.39 -15.85 -4.61
C TYR A 106 4.02 -14.38 -4.38
N ASN A 107 4.82 -13.47 -4.92
CA ASN A 107 4.51 -12.05 -4.98
C ASN A 107 3.83 -11.74 -6.33
N ALA A 108 2.51 -11.54 -6.29
CA ALA A 108 1.69 -11.19 -7.45
C ALA A 108 1.72 -9.68 -7.80
N SER A 109 2.57 -8.91 -7.14
CA SER A 109 2.77 -7.49 -7.44
C SER A 109 3.49 -7.30 -8.79
N SER A 110 3.27 -6.14 -9.41
CA SER A 110 4.01 -5.66 -10.58
C SER A 110 5.43 -5.18 -10.25
N THR A 111 5.83 -5.26 -8.97
CA THR A 111 7.14 -4.87 -8.46
C THR A 111 7.57 -5.79 -7.32
N SER A 112 8.83 -5.69 -6.96
CA SER A 112 9.37 -6.29 -5.74
C SER A 112 8.90 -5.55 -4.49
N ILE A 113 8.58 -6.28 -3.43
CA ILE A 113 8.01 -5.72 -2.18
C ILE A 113 8.86 -6.08 -0.96
N TYR A 114 8.69 -5.32 0.12
CA TYR A 114 9.27 -5.62 1.43
C TYR A 114 8.19 -6.25 2.31
N PRO A 115 8.19 -7.57 2.51
CA PRO A 115 7.22 -8.23 3.38
C PRO A 115 7.51 -7.92 4.85
N GLN A 116 6.47 -8.01 5.67
CA GLN A 116 6.54 -8.01 7.11
C GLN A 116 6.46 -9.44 7.65
N PHE A 117 7.30 -9.75 8.63
CA PHE A 117 7.31 -11.07 9.28
C PHE A 117 6.77 -10.98 10.71
N GLU A 118 5.85 -11.88 11.08
CA GLU A 118 5.42 -12.09 12.47
C GLU A 118 5.91 -13.45 12.96
N LEU A 119 6.72 -13.46 14.03
CA LEU A 119 7.34 -14.68 14.53
C LEU A 119 6.91 -14.99 15.97
N SER A 120 6.70 -16.28 16.25
CA SER A 120 6.40 -16.76 17.61
C SER A 120 7.66 -17.03 18.46
N SER A 121 8.84 -17.02 17.86
CA SER A 121 10.13 -17.26 18.51
C SER A 121 11.25 -16.62 17.69
N THR A 122 12.45 -16.54 18.25
CA THR A 122 13.61 -16.06 17.48
C THR A 122 13.95 -17.06 16.37
N MET A 123 14.01 -16.58 15.13
CA MET A 123 14.35 -17.39 13.96
C MET A 123 15.21 -16.61 12.98
N ASP A 124 15.99 -17.35 12.19
CA ASP A 124 16.72 -16.80 11.06
C ASP A 124 15.89 -16.97 9.78
N ILE A 125 15.66 -15.88 9.05
CA ILE A 125 14.98 -15.87 7.76
C ILE A 125 16.00 -15.54 6.69
N THR A 126 16.07 -16.36 5.65
CA THR A 126 16.97 -16.17 4.50
C THR A 126 16.19 -16.12 3.20
N ILE A 127 16.38 -15.06 2.42
CA ILE A 127 15.78 -14.85 1.10
C ILE A 127 16.88 -14.38 0.16
N ASP A 128 17.02 -15.03 -0.99
CA ASP A 128 18.03 -14.71 -2.01
C ASP A 128 19.47 -14.56 -1.43
N GLY A 129 19.82 -15.42 -0.48
CA GLY A 129 21.13 -15.40 0.20
C GLY A 129 21.30 -14.32 1.28
N HIS A 130 20.34 -13.43 1.48
CA HIS A 130 20.34 -12.46 2.57
C HIS A 130 19.66 -13.04 3.81
N GLN A 131 20.39 -13.14 4.92
CA GLN A 131 19.91 -13.68 6.18
C GLN A 131 19.72 -12.57 7.23
N VAL A 132 18.58 -12.58 7.90
CA VAL A 132 18.28 -11.71 9.05
C VAL A 132 17.72 -12.54 10.19
N THR A 133 18.17 -12.28 11.42
CA THR A 133 17.63 -12.89 12.63
C THR A 133 16.55 -11.98 13.21
N TYR A 134 15.34 -12.50 13.33
CA TYR A 134 14.22 -11.81 13.94
C TYR A 134 13.87 -12.40 15.30
N GLY A 135 13.52 -11.54 16.25
CA GLY A 135 12.95 -11.96 17.53
C GLY A 135 11.45 -12.22 17.44
N VAL A 136 10.82 -12.49 18.58
CA VAL A 136 9.35 -12.61 18.70
C VAL A 136 8.69 -11.28 18.31
N GLY A 137 7.55 -11.38 17.61
CA GLY A 137 6.71 -10.23 17.26
C GLY A 137 6.73 -9.91 15.76
N ARG A 138 6.19 -8.73 15.43
CA ARG A 138 6.01 -8.24 14.05
C ARG A 138 7.17 -7.32 13.66
N HIS A 139 7.80 -7.58 12.52
CA HIS A 139 8.95 -6.82 12.01
C HIS A 139 8.63 -6.25 10.64
N ASN A 140 8.66 -4.92 10.52
CA ASN A 140 8.42 -4.17 9.29
C ASN A 140 9.67 -3.34 8.97
N ASP A 141 10.75 -4.04 8.62
CA ASP A 141 11.99 -3.45 8.14
C ASP A 141 12.15 -3.70 6.64
N LYS A 142 13.05 -2.95 6.01
CA LYS A 142 13.35 -3.05 4.58
C LYS A 142 14.60 -3.88 4.31
N LEU A 143 14.86 -4.93 5.12
CA LEU A 143 16.08 -5.74 5.02
C LEU A 143 15.93 -6.93 4.07
N LEU A 144 14.76 -7.57 4.05
CA LEU A 144 14.44 -8.68 3.17
C LEU A 144 13.38 -8.30 2.15
N LYS A 145 13.50 -8.80 0.92
CA LYS A 145 12.67 -8.38 -0.20
C LYS A 145 12.15 -9.59 -0.96
N PHE A 146 10.90 -9.54 -1.41
CA PHE A 146 10.39 -10.47 -2.41
C PHE A 146 10.59 -9.91 -3.81
N ALA A 147 11.23 -10.69 -4.68
CA ALA A 147 11.18 -10.50 -6.12
C ALA A 147 9.75 -10.72 -6.63
N MET A 148 9.48 -10.30 -7.87
CA MET A 148 8.22 -10.65 -8.53
C MET A 148 8.14 -12.17 -8.73
N GLY A 149 6.95 -12.74 -8.52
CA GLY A 149 6.72 -14.17 -8.65
C GLY A 149 7.20 -14.97 -7.44
N TRP A 150 7.74 -16.17 -7.69
CA TRP A 150 8.10 -17.11 -6.62
C TRP A 150 9.37 -16.71 -5.87
N ASN A 151 9.28 -16.70 -4.55
CA ASN A 151 10.38 -16.46 -3.63
C ASN A 151 10.59 -17.68 -2.74
N ASP A 152 11.78 -18.26 -2.78
CA ASP A 152 12.17 -19.35 -1.89
C ASP A 152 12.75 -18.76 -0.60
N ILE A 153 12.19 -19.14 0.54
CA ILE A 153 12.55 -18.61 1.86
C ILE A 153 13.01 -19.78 2.72
N ALA A 154 14.23 -19.68 3.24
CA ALA A 154 14.73 -20.63 4.23
C ALA A 154 14.56 -20.03 5.62
N VAL A 155 13.90 -20.78 6.51
CA VAL A 155 13.66 -20.37 7.90
C VAL A 155 14.28 -21.39 8.84
N LYS A 156 15.09 -20.92 9.80
CA LYS A 156 15.74 -21.75 10.81
C LYS A 156 15.32 -21.32 12.21
N GLY A 157 14.73 -22.24 12.97
CA GLY A 157 14.16 -21.97 14.28
C GLY A 157 13.09 -22.98 14.68
N ASN A 158 12.30 -22.68 15.72
CA ASN A 158 11.18 -23.52 16.15
C ASN A 158 9.99 -22.65 16.58
N GLY A 159 8.86 -22.73 15.88
CA GLY A 159 7.69 -21.89 16.14
C GLY A 159 6.81 -21.69 14.90
N SER A 160 6.17 -20.53 14.77
CA SER A 160 5.44 -20.12 13.56
C SER A 160 5.99 -18.82 12.97
N VAL A 161 5.90 -18.69 11.65
CA VAL A 161 6.17 -17.47 10.89
C VAL A 161 4.94 -17.13 10.07
N LYS A 162 4.42 -15.92 10.22
CA LYS A 162 3.43 -15.35 9.31
C LYS A 162 4.09 -14.31 8.42
N VAL A 163 3.69 -14.31 7.16
CA VAL A 163 4.18 -13.38 6.14
C VAL A 163 3.05 -12.44 5.76
N HIS A 164 3.30 -11.14 5.90
CA HIS A 164 2.34 -10.08 5.64
C HIS A 164 2.86 -9.19 4.52
N PHE A 165 2.01 -8.89 3.55
CA PHE A 165 2.35 -7.94 2.50
C PHE A 165 1.12 -7.47 1.75
N HIS A 166 1.22 -6.28 1.17
CA HIS A 166 0.22 -5.76 0.25
C HIS A 166 0.70 -5.90 -1.18
N LYS A 167 -0.23 -6.25 -2.07
CA LYS A 167 0.03 -6.31 -3.50
C LYS A 167 0.16 -4.90 -4.07
N GLU A 168 1.20 -4.66 -4.88
CA GLU A 168 1.45 -3.39 -5.56
C GLU A 168 1.32 -3.56 -7.09
N VAL A 169 0.46 -2.79 -7.74
CA VAL A 169 0.21 -2.88 -9.20
C VAL A 169 0.17 -1.50 -9.87
N LEU A 170 0.20 -1.46 -11.20
CA LEU A 170 0.07 -0.23 -12.00
C LEU A 170 -1.39 0.23 -12.14
#